data_AF-A0AAN6RNP0-F1
#
_entry.id   AF-A0AAN6RNP0-F1
#
_cell.length_a   1.000
_cell.length_b   1.000
_cell.length_c   1.000
_cell.angle_alpha   90.00
_cell.angle_beta   90.00
_cell.angle_gamma   90.00
#
_symmetry.space_group_name_H-M   'P 1'
#
loop_
_entity.id
_entity.type
_entity.pdbx_description
1 polymer ?
#
loop_
_entity_poly.entity_id
_entity_poly.type
_entity_poly.pdbx_seq_one_letter_code
_entity_poly.pdbx_strand_id
1 'polypeptide(L)'
;MDLPPEKLTLARPIQYLLSGISSTSAIITRFLRSVRVAHADLAAVARDLSDLRLILELLWDEPEIPLLLQAQMLLVLESCGNDLIHIDTILSRCPEPAKWIETARAEIDECRGSLSVFREALALALEVASLYAPWLFCRISVLIEISFSAPLT
;
A
#
# COMPACT_ATOMS: atom_id res chain seq x y z
N MET A 1 17.74 -15.87 13.10
CA MET A 1 17.47 -15.94 11.65
C MET A 1 17.63 -14.51 11.16
N ASP A 2 18.85 -14.13 10.78
CA ASP A 2 19.15 -12.78 10.34
C ASP A 2 18.59 -12.57 8.93
N LEU A 3 17.75 -11.55 8.77
CA LEU A 3 17.29 -11.13 7.44
C LEU A 3 18.45 -10.48 6.68
N PRO A 4 18.59 -10.71 5.37
CA PRO A 4 19.59 -10.04 4.55
C PRO A 4 19.39 -8.50 4.57
N PRO A 5 20.47 -7.71 4.46
CA PRO A 5 20.44 -6.26 4.65
C PRO A 5 19.54 -5.51 3.65
N GLU A 6 19.28 -6.08 2.48
CA GLU A 6 18.35 -5.51 1.49
C GLU A 6 16.88 -5.58 1.91
N LYS A 7 16.46 -6.59 2.69
CA LYS A 7 15.11 -6.62 3.26
C LYS A 7 14.90 -5.60 4.37
N LEU A 8 15.97 -5.18 5.06
CA LEU A 8 15.89 -4.24 6.18
C LEU A 8 15.45 -2.84 5.73
N THR A 9 15.73 -2.46 4.48
CA THR A 9 15.48 -1.10 3.98
C THR A 9 13.99 -0.79 3.86
N LEU A 10 13.19 -1.71 3.32
CA LEU A 10 11.75 -1.52 3.14
C LEU A 10 10.91 -2.01 4.33
N ALA A 11 11.45 -2.92 5.14
CA ALA A 11 10.76 -3.46 6.29
C ALA A 11 10.28 -2.36 7.26
N ARG A 12 11.17 -1.48 7.71
CA ARG A 12 10.74 -0.46 8.69
C ARG A 12 9.66 0.50 8.15
N PRO A 13 9.78 1.06 6.92
CA PRO A 13 8.73 1.87 6.31
C PRO A 13 7.39 1.13 6.13
N ILE A 14 7.40 -0.12 5.66
CA ILE A 14 6.17 -0.90 5.47
C ILE A 14 5.47 -1.14 6.81
N GLN A 15 6.21 -1.56 7.85
CA GLN A 15 5.65 -1.73 9.20
C GLN A 15 5.05 -0.43 9.75
N TYR A 16 5.74 0.69 9.55
CA TYR A 16 5.26 1.99 9.97
C TYR A 16 3.92 2.34 9.30
N LEU A 17 3.80 2.11 7.99
CA LEU A 17 2.56 2.34 7.26
C LEU A 17 1.43 1.41 7.66
N LEU A 18 1.69 0.11 7.88
CA LEU A 18 0.67 -0.83 8.37
C LEU A 18 0.09 -0.38 9.72
N SER A 19 0.94 0.14 10.60
CA SER A 19 0.53 0.75 11.86
C SER A 19 -0.27 2.04 11.63
N GLY A 20 0.20 2.91 10.75
CA GLY A 20 -0.49 4.15 10.36
C GLY A 20 -1.89 3.89 9.82
N ILE A 21 -2.03 2.96 8.87
CA ILE A 21 -3.33 2.54 8.29
C ILE A 21 -4.28 2.06 9.39
N SER A 22 -3.78 1.28 10.35
CA SER A 22 -4.59 0.79 11.47
C SER A 22 -5.07 1.93 12.37
N SER A 23 -4.19 2.90 12.66
CA SER A 23 -4.53 4.11 13.42
C SER A 23 -5.57 4.98 12.71
N THR A 24 -5.31 5.32 11.44
CA THR A 24 -6.21 6.15 10.63
C THR A 24 -7.58 5.48 10.45
N SER A 25 -7.62 4.17 10.23
CA SER A 25 -8.89 3.42 10.14
C SER A 25 -9.70 3.50 11.43
N ALA A 26 -9.04 3.46 12.60
CA ALA A 26 -9.71 3.62 13.89
C ALA A 26 -10.25 5.04 14.08
N ILE A 27 -9.49 6.06 13.65
CA ILE A 27 -9.91 7.47 13.67
C ILE A 27 -11.12 7.69 12.77
N ILE A 28 -11.10 7.18 11.54
CA ILE A 28 -12.24 7.20 10.60
C ILE A 28 -13.47 6.57 11.25
N THR A 29 -13.32 5.37 11.82
CA THR A 29 -14.43 4.65 12.48
C THR A 29 -15.01 5.46 13.63
N ARG A 30 -14.18 6.14 14.42
CA ARG A 30 -14.64 7.00 15.51
C ARG A 30 -15.35 8.25 14.98
N PHE A 31 -14.79 8.89 13.97
CA PHE A 31 -15.34 10.08 13.33
C PHE A 31 -16.74 9.85 12.76
N LEU A 32 -16.95 8.71 12.11
CA LEU A 32 -18.24 8.34 11.52
C LEU A 32 -19.36 8.16 12.54
N ARG A 33 -19.05 7.96 13.83
CA ARG A 33 -20.06 7.91 14.90
C ARG A 33 -20.68 9.28 15.17
N SER A 34 -19.90 10.36 14.98
CA SER A 34 -20.34 11.75 15.21
C SER A 34 -20.77 12.47 13.94
N VAL A 35 -20.12 12.20 12.80
CA VAL A 35 -20.36 12.92 11.54
C VAL A 35 -20.85 11.94 10.47
N ARG A 36 -22.13 11.55 10.55
CA ARG A 36 -22.72 10.52 9.67
C ARG A 36 -22.76 10.91 8.19
N VAL A 37 -22.82 12.21 7.90
CA VAL A 37 -22.83 12.71 6.50
C VAL A 37 -21.52 12.38 5.76
N ALA A 38 -20.42 12.15 6.50
CA ALA A 38 -19.12 11.76 5.94
C ALA A 38 -19.03 10.28 5.54
N HIS A 39 -20.07 9.48 5.80
CA HIS A 39 -20.01 8.02 5.66
C HIS A 39 -19.69 7.54 4.25
N ALA A 40 -20.29 8.13 3.23
CA ALA A 40 -20.04 7.71 1.85
C ALA A 40 -18.57 7.94 1.45
N ASP A 41 -18.06 9.14 1.72
CA ASP A 41 -16.70 9.53 1.37
C ASP A 41 -15.66 8.72 2.18
N LEU A 42 -15.82 8.62 3.50
CA LEU A 42 -14.86 7.91 4.36
C LEU A 42 -14.96 6.38 4.27
N ALA A 43 -16.11 5.82 3.88
CA ALA A 43 -16.19 4.39 3.56
C ALA A 43 -15.38 4.06 2.30
N ALA A 44 -15.27 4.98 1.34
CA ALA A 44 -14.38 4.80 0.19
C ALA A 44 -12.91 4.84 0.64
N VAL A 45 -12.53 5.83 1.45
CA VAL A 45 -11.17 5.91 2.03
C VAL A 45 -10.82 4.64 2.82
N ALA A 46 -11.72 4.12 3.65
CA ALA A 46 -11.48 2.89 4.42
C ALA A 46 -11.23 1.66 3.52
N ARG A 47 -11.87 1.58 2.35
CA ARG A 47 -11.59 0.53 1.36
C ARG A 47 -10.22 0.74 0.74
N ASP A 48 -9.92 1.96 0.29
CA ASP A 48 -8.60 2.29 -0.29
C ASP A 48 -7.46 1.97 0.68
N LEU A 49 -7.64 2.23 1.98
CA LEU A 49 -6.69 1.86 3.04
C LEU A 49 -6.54 0.34 3.23
N SER A 50 -7.63 -0.41 3.05
CA SER A 50 -7.61 -1.88 3.15
C SER A 50 -6.87 -2.50 1.96
N ASP A 51 -7.09 -1.97 0.75
CA ASP A 51 -6.39 -2.39 -0.46
C ASP A 51 -4.90 -2.07 -0.38
N LEU A 52 -4.56 -0.88 0.11
CA LEU A 52 -3.18 -0.48 0.35
C LEU A 52 -2.49 -1.40 1.37
N ARG A 53 -3.18 -1.73 2.47
CA ARG A 53 -2.68 -2.68 3.47
C ARG A 53 -2.34 -4.03 2.84
N LEU A 54 -3.23 -4.57 2.01
CA LEU A 54 -3.00 -5.83 1.31
C LEU A 54 -1.72 -5.77 0.47
N ILE A 55 -1.54 -4.71 -0.32
CA ILE A 55 -0.35 -4.54 -1.17
C ILE A 55 0.92 -4.45 -0.32
N LEU A 56 0.87 -3.73 0.81
CA LEU A 56 2.00 -3.63 1.74
C LEU A 56 2.35 -4.97 2.39
N GLU A 57 1.35 -5.78 2.76
CA GLU A 57 1.54 -7.13 3.29
C GLU A 57 2.15 -8.05 2.22
N LEU A 58 1.73 -7.95 0.96
CA LEU A 58 2.34 -8.72 -0.14
C LEU A 58 3.79 -8.30 -0.39
N LEU A 59 4.06 -6.99 -0.45
CA LEU A 59 5.43 -6.46 -0.60
C LEU A 59 6.34 -6.83 0.57
N TRP A 60 5.79 -7.02 1.76
CA TRP A 60 6.54 -7.51 2.92
C TRP A 60 7.07 -8.93 2.70
N ASP A 61 6.22 -9.77 2.12
CA ASP A 61 6.51 -11.18 1.90
C ASP A 61 7.41 -11.41 0.69
N GLU A 62 7.59 -10.42 -0.18
CA GLU A 62 8.49 -10.51 -1.34
C GLU A 62 9.94 -10.84 -0.90
N PRO A 63 10.55 -11.90 -1.48
CA PRO A 63 11.86 -12.37 -1.06
C PRO A 63 12.99 -11.44 -1.50
N GLU A 64 12.90 -10.87 -2.70
CA GLU A 64 13.95 -10.06 -3.32
C GLU A 64 13.32 -8.92 -4.13
N ILE A 65 13.50 -7.68 -3.67
CA ILE A 65 13.09 -6.47 -4.40
C ILE A 65 14.37 -5.80 -4.92
N PRO A 66 14.53 -5.54 -6.23
CA PRO A 66 15.73 -4.91 -6.76
C PRO A 66 16.02 -3.53 -6.12
N LEU A 67 17.28 -3.24 -5.79
CA LEU A 67 17.70 -2.00 -5.10
C LEU A 67 17.16 -0.72 -5.76
N LEU A 68 17.18 -0.64 -7.09
CA LEU A 68 16.65 0.53 -7.82
C LEU A 68 15.16 0.72 -7.58
N LEU A 69 14.40 -0.38 -7.51
CA LEU A 69 12.97 -0.36 -7.22
C LEU A 69 12.72 0.00 -5.74
N GLN A 70 13.53 -0.52 -4.81
CA GLN A 70 13.44 -0.15 -3.40
C GLN A 70 13.54 1.37 -3.19
N ALA A 71 14.48 2.03 -3.88
CA ALA A 71 14.66 3.49 -3.76
C ALA A 71 13.41 4.27 -4.20
N GLN A 72 12.75 3.84 -5.29
CA GLN A 72 11.50 4.47 -5.74
C GLN A 72 10.34 4.18 -4.77
N MET A 73 10.25 2.96 -4.26
CA MET A 73 9.24 2.60 -3.28
C MET A 73 9.36 3.41 -2.00
N LEU A 74 10.57 3.68 -1.50
CA LEU A 74 10.77 4.49 -0.29
C LEU A 74 10.11 5.87 -0.39
N LEU A 75 10.23 6.55 -1.54
CA LEU A 75 9.61 7.86 -1.77
C LEU A 75 8.08 7.77 -1.74
N VAL A 76 7.53 6.70 -2.31
CA VAL A 76 6.08 6.46 -2.32
C VAL A 76 5.58 6.13 -0.91
N LEU A 77 6.31 5.30 -0.16
CA LEU A 77 5.97 4.91 1.21
C LEU A 77 6.02 6.11 2.16
N GLU A 78 7.04 6.97 2.03
CA GLU A 78 7.14 8.22 2.80
C GLU A 78 5.97 9.16 2.50
N SER A 79 5.69 9.40 1.21
CA SER A 79 4.58 10.26 0.79
C SER A 79 3.23 9.73 1.29
N CYS A 80 3.03 8.42 1.22
CA CYS A 80 1.84 7.78 1.76
C CYS A 80 1.70 7.99 3.27
N GLY A 81 2.80 7.88 4.02
CA GLY A 81 2.80 8.10 5.46
C GLY A 81 2.39 9.54 5.83
N ASN A 82 2.86 10.52 5.06
CA ASN A 82 2.49 11.92 5.23
C ASN A 82 0.99 12.14 5.00
N ASP A 83 0.39 11.49 3.99
CA ASP A 83 -1.05 11.61 3.72
C ASP A 83 -1.92 10.95 4.79
N LEU A 84 -1.48 9.82 5.38
CA LEU A 84 -2.18 9.22 6.52
C LEU A 84 -2.21 10.18 7.73
N ILE A 85 -1.08 10.82 8.04
CA ILE A 85 -0.99 11.84 9.09
C ILE A 85 -1.88 13.05 8.74
N HIS A 86 -1.95 13.42 7.46
CA HIS A 86 -2.78 14.51 7.01
C HIS A 86 -4.28 14.21 7.18
N ILE A 87 -4.73 13.01 6.81
CA ILE A 87 -6.10 12.52 7.06
C ILE A 87 -6.44 12.61 8.55
N ASP A 88 -5.58 12.07 9.41
CA ASP A 88 -5.77 12.12 10.87
C ASP A 88 -5.93 13.57 11.36
N THR A 89 -5.10 14.48 10.84
CA THR A 89 -5.13 15.91 11.15
C THR A 89 -6.44 16.56 10.70
N ILE A 90 -6.89 16.31 9.47
CA ILE A 90 -8.15 16.82 8.91
C ILE A 90 -9.34 16.38 9.78
N LEU A 91 -9.39 15.10 10.14
CA LEU A 91 -10.50 14.55 10.93
C LEU A 91 -10.49 15.07 12.37
N SER A 92 -9.32 15.29 12.97
CA SER A 92 -9.20 15.81 14.33
C SER A 92 -9.70 17.26 14.48
N ARG A 93 -9.55 18.10 13.45
CA ARG A 93 -9.99 19.51 13.46
C ARG A 93 -11.44 19.70 13.01
N CYS A 94 -12.13 18.63 12.62
CA CYS A 94 -13.45 18.69 12.00
C CYS A 94 -14.55 17.93 12.78
N PRO A 95 -14.79 18.23 14.07
CA PRO A 95 -15.74 17.46 14.88
C PRO A 95 -17.21 17.64 14.47
N GLU A 96 -17.52 18.63 13.64
CA GLU A 96 -18.88 19.09 13.34
C GLU A 96 -19.26 18.82 11.87
N PRO A 97 -20.53 18.43 11.59
CA PRO A 97 -20.99 18.18 10.22
C PRO A 97 -20.88 19.37 9.26
N ALA A 98 -21.03 20.60 9.75
CA ALA A 98 -20.91 21.80 8.90
C ALA A 98 -19.49 21.95 8.33
N LYS A 99 -18.47 21.86 9.19
CA LYS A 99 -17.06 21.90 8.78
C LYS A 99 -16.67 20.75 7.84
N TRP A 100 -17.34 19.61 7.97
CA TRP A 100 -17.15 18.50 7.04
C TRP A 100 -17.55 18.90 5.62
N ILE A 101 -18.76 19.45 5.48
CA ILE A 101 -19.34 19.84 4.20
C ILE A 101 -18.56 20.99 3.56
N GLU A 102 -18.15 21.97 4.35
CA GLU A 102 -17.52 23.20 3.86
C GLU A 102 -16.05 23.01 3.45
N THR A 103 -15.29 22.14 4.14
CA THR A 103 -13.83 22.10 3.97
C THR A 103 -13.28 20.68 3.98
N ALA A 104 -13.49 19.93 5.06
CA ALA A 104 -12.77 18.67 5.26
C ALA A 104 -13.06 17.60 4.19
N ARG A 105 -14.27 17.62 3.60
CA ARG A 105 -14.63 16.71 2.52
C ARG A 105 -13.72 16.87 1.30
N ALA A 106 -13.42 18.11 0.89
CA ALA A 106 -12.57 18.37 -0.28
C ALA A 106 -11.14 17.91 -0.02
N GLU A 107 -10.59 18.22 1.15
CA GLU A 107 -9.24 17.82 1.53
C GLU A 107 -9.09 16.29 1.65
N ILE A 108 -10.12 15.60 2.17
CA ILE A 108 -10.15 14.14 2.17
C ILE A 108 -10.22 13.56 0.74
N ASP A 109 -10.93 14.20 -0.17
CA ASP A 109 -11.00 13.77 -1.57
C ASP A 109 -9.64 13.92 -2.28
N GLU A 110 -8.90 14.98 -1.96
CA GLU A 110 -7.51 15.16 -2.40
C GLU A 110 -6.59 14.06 -1.87
N CYS A 111 -6.64 13.77 -0.56
CA CYS A 111 -5.89 12.65 0.03
C CYS A 111 -6.25 11.32 -0.64
N ARG A 112 -7.53 11.11 -0.95
CA ARG A 112 -7.98 9.89 -1.62
C ARG A 112 -7.41 9.77 -3.03
N GLY A 113 -7.31 10.87 -3.76
CA GLY A 113 -6.62 10.92 -5.05
C GLY A 113 -5.16 10.45 -4.93
N SER A 114 -4.43 10.98 -3.96
CA SER A 114 -3.04 10.57 -3.68
C SER A 114 -2.94 9.10 -3.26
N LEU A 115 -3.82 8.61 -2.38
CA LEU A 115 -3.85 7.20 -1.99
C LEU A 115 -4.05 6.26 -3.19
N SER A 116 -4.88 6.66 -4.17
CA SER A 116 -5.05 5.89 -5.42
C SER A 116 -3.73 5.78 -6.19
N VAL A 117 -3.01 6.90 -6.32
CA VAL A 117 -1.71 6.95 -7.00
C VAL A 117 -0.68 6.08 -6.27
N PHE A 118 -0.61 6.15 -4.94
CA PHE A 118 0.31 5.32 -4.16
C PHE A 118 -0.01 3.83 -4.28
N ARG A 119 -1.30 3.47 -4.23
CA ARG A 119 -1.77 2.10 -4.42
C ARG A 119 -1.33 1.57 -5.79
N GLU A 120 -1.56 2.32 -6.85
CA GLU A 120 -1.18 1.94 -8.21
C GLU A 120 0.34 1.81 -8.37
N ALA A 121 1.11 2.76 -7.82
CA ALA A 121 2.57 2.72 -7.85
C ALA A 121 3.14 1.52 -7.09
N LEU A 122 2.60 1.20 -5.91
CA LEU A 122 3.04 0.06 -5.11
C LEU A 122 2.57 -1.28 -5.70
N ALA A 123 1.39 -1.33 -6.31
CA ALA A 123 0.93 -2.51 -7.05
C ALA A 123 1.85 -2.79 -8.24
N LEU A 124 2.23 -1.77 -9.00
CA LEU A 124 3.20 -1.91 -10.09
C LEU A 124 4.57 -2.36 -9.57
N ALA A 125 5.03 -1.80 -8.44
CA ALA A 125 6.27 -2.24 -7.81
C ALA A 125 6.22 -3.71 -7.40
N LEU A 126 5.11 -4.18 -6.85
CA LEU A 126 4.89 -5.59 -6.52
C LEU A 126 4.92 -6.47 -7.77
N GLU A 127 4.24 -6.07 -8.85
CA GLU A 127 4.28 -6.79 -10.12
C GLU A 127 5.71 -6.91 -10.65
N VAL A 128 6.46 -5.81 -10.67
CA VAL A 128 7.85 -5.80 -11.11
C VAL A 128 8.71 -6.69 -10.21
N ALA A 129 8.58 -6.61 -8.89
CA ALA A 129 9.31 -7.47 -7.96
C ALA A 129 9.03 -8.96 -8.21
N SER A 130 7.76 -9.33 -8.43
CA SER A 130 7.35 -10.71 -8.71
C SER A 130 7.97 -11.28 -10.00
N LEU A 131 8.28 -10.44 -10.98
CA LEU A 131 8.96 -10.83 -12.22
C LEU A 131 10.45 -11.16 -12.02
N TYR A 132 11.09 -10.54 -11.02
CA TYR A 132 12.49 -10.82 -10.68
C TYR A 132 12.64 -12.04 -9.77
N ALA A 133 11.55 -12.62 -9.27
CA ALA A 133 11.60 -13.75 -8.36
C ALA A 133 12.26 -14.98 -9.03
N PRO A 134 13.28 -15.62 -8.40
CA PRO A 134 14.04 -16.74 -8.97
C PRO A 134 13.21 -17.94 -9.45
N TRP A 135 11.98 -18.09 -8.98
CA TRP A 135 11.06 -19.18 -9.33
C TRP A 135 10.62 -19.17 -10.80
N LEU A 136 10.65 -18.01 -11.48
CA LEU A 136 10.39 -17.92 -12.92
C LEU A 136 11.52 -18.55 -13.75
N PHE A 137 12.78 -18.39 -13.33
CA PHE A 137 13.90 -19.10 -13.95
C PHE A 137 13.80 -20.61 -13.76
N CYS A 138 13.39 -21.07 -12.57
CA CYS A 138 13.16 -22.51 -12.33
C CYS A 138 12.02 -23.09 -13.21
N ARG A 139 10.90 -22.37 -13.39
CA ARG A 139 9.82 -22.84 -14.28
C ARG A 139 10.22 -22.87 -15.76
N ILE A 140 11.03 -21.91 -16.21
CA ILE A 140 11.55 -21.92 -17.59
C ILE A 140 12.53 -23.08 -17.79
N SER A 141 13.44 -23.33 -16.84
CA SER A 141 14.35 -24.48 -16.91
C SER A 141 13.60 -25.83 -16.94
N VAL A 142 12.56 -26.00 -16.11
CA VAL A 142 11.73 -27.22 -16.10
C VAL A 142 10.92 -27.37 -17.40
N LEU A 143 10.38 -26.29 -17.97
CA LEU A 143 9.67 -26.34 -19.26
C LEU A 143 10.60 -26.65 -20.44
N ILE A 144 11.84 -26.15 -20.40
CA ILE A 144 12.86 -26.47 -21.42
C ILE A 144 13.30 -27.93 -21.32
N GLU A 145 13.53 -28.47 -20.10
CA GLU A 145 13.87 -29.88 -19.92
C GLU A 145 12.76 -30.83 -20.37
N ILE A 146 11.49 -30.52 -20.10
CA ILE A 146 10.35 -31.32 -20.54
C ILE A 146 10.21 -31.28 -22.08
N SER A 147 10.56 -30.17 -22.72
CA SER A 147 10.49 -30.04 -24.18
C SER A 147 11.65 -30.77 -24.90
N PHE A 148 12.79 -30.96 -24.25
CA PHE A 148 13.95 -31.68 -24.81
C PHE A 148 13.91 -33.20 -24.56
N SER A 149 13.03 -33.67 -23.66
CA SER A 149 12.83 -35.09 -23.33
C SER A 149 11.67 -35.75 -24.10
N ALA A 150 11.13 -35.10 -25.13
CA ALA A 150 10.17 -35.75 -26.03
C ALA A 150 10.92 -36.62 -27.07
N PRO A 151 10.81 -37.95 -27.04
CA PRO A 151 11.39 -38.79 -28.09
C PRO A 151 10.64 -38.56 -29.40
N LEU A 152 11.40 -38.31 -30.47
CA LEU A 152 10.92 -38.39 -31.85
C LEU A 152 10.42 -39.82 -32.08
N THR A 153 9.10 -39.99 -32.16
CA THR A 153 8.45 -41.19 -32.67
C THR A 153 7.39 -40.79 -33.67
#